data_AF-A0A8H7L0V3-F1
#
_entry.id   AF-A0A8H7L0V3-F1
#
_cell.length_a   1.000
_cell.length_b   1.000
_cell.length_c   1.000
_cell.angle_alpha   90.00
_cell.angle_beta   90.00
_cell.angle_gamma   90.00
#
_symmetry.space_group_name_H-M   'P 1'
#
loop_
_entity.id
_entity.type
_entity.pdbx_description
1 polymer ?
#
loop_
_entity_poly.entity_id
_entity_poly.type
_entity_poly.pdbx_seq_one_letter_code
_entity_poly.pdbx_strand_id
1 'polypeptide(L)'
;MYSPQEAGAINAAETVMRETMARYDPSHDAWHVQRVRKTAVTLAHHLSSTASGQRAPDLVVVELAALLHDVLDKKYVTPDEAADPYAYFLPFFQTIAKEYNLDLISDGRARLVTRIVENVSWTTEKKLIAAGLIEDWHRTCLELHCVQDADRLDAIGAFGIMRCAAFSSVTNRQVTNYYIMFLLIKTKFAVHYTCLQMIRNMQHVPSSTSMTSWST
;
A
#
# COMPACT_ATOMS: atom_id res chain seq x y z
N MET A 1 -11.69 -10.29 -13.14
CA MET A 1 -11.01 -9.79 -14.35
C MET A 1 -11.52 -8.39 -14.58
N TYR A 2 -10.64 -7.40 -14.72
CA TYR A 2 -11.04 -6.00 -14.89
C TYR A 2 -11.70 -5.78 -16.25
N SER A 3 -12.64 -4.84 -16.32
CA SER A 3 -13.11 -4.31 -17.59
C SER A 3 -11.97 -3.58 -18.33
N PRO A 4 -12.03 -3.43 -19.66
CA PRO A 4 -11.04 -2.65 -20.41
C PRO A 4 -10.86 -1.22 -19.88
N GLN A 5 -11.94 -0.61 -19.41
CA GLN A 5 -11.94 0.74 -18.84
C GLN A 5 -11.17 0.79 -17.52
N GLU A 6 -11.42 -0.17 -16.62
CA GLU A 6 -10.72 -0.30 -15.35
C GLU A 6 -9.24 -0.63 -15.55
N ALA A 7 -8.93 -1.52 -16.49
CA ALA A 7 -7.54 -1.82 -16.87
C ALA A 7 -6.81 -0.57 -17.40
N GLY A 8 -7.49 0.26 -18.19
CA GLY A 8 -6.98 1.56 -18.64
C GLY A 8 -6.63 2.49 -17.48
N ALA A 9 -7.54 2.62 -16.51
CA ALA A 9 -7.31 3.43 -15.32
C ALA A 9 -6.13 2.94 -14.47
N ILE A 10 -6.01 1.62 -14.29
CA ILE A 10 -4.91 1.00 -13.55
C ILE A 10 -3.57 1.24 -14.27
N ASN A 11 -3.52 1.09 -15.59
CA ASN A 11 -2.32 1.34 -16.37
C ASN A 11 -1.89 2.82 -16.31
N ALA A 12 -2.85 3.75 -16.34
CA ALA A 12 -2.57 5.17 -16.18
C ALA A 12 -2.02 5.50 -14.77
N ALA A 13 -2.59 4.91 -13.72
CA ALA A 13 -2.06 5.04 -12.36
C ALA A 13 -0.64 4.46 -12.24
N GLU A 14 -0.36 3.33 -12.89
CA GLU A 14 0.97 2.74 -12.94
C GLU A 14 1.99 3.64 -13.63
N THR A 15 1.61 4.31 -14.71
CA THR A 15 2.47 5.32 -15.37
C THR A 15 2.80 6.47 -14.42
N VAL A 16 1.79 7.05 -13.78
CA VAL A 16 1.98 8.14 -12.78
C VAL A 16 2.91 7.70 -11.65
N MET A 17 2.70 6.49 -11.13
CA MET A 17 3.55 5.90 -10.10
C MET A 17 5.00 5.77 -10.58
N ARG A 18 5.23 5.18 -11.76
CA ARG A 18 6.58 4.97 -12.29
C ARG A 18 7.33 6.28 -12.50
N GLU A 19 6.67 7.28 -13.07
CA GLU A 19 7.26 8.59 -13.31
C GLU A 19 7.57 9.32 -12.00
N THR A 20 6.71 9.17 -10.99
CA THR A 20 6.91 9.80 -9.68
C THR A 20 8.03 9.14 -8.89
N MET A 21 7.98 7.80 -8.76
CA MET A 21 8.96 7.03 -8.00
C MET A 21 10.37 7.07 -8.62
N ALA A 22 10.49 7.37 -9.92
CA ALA A 22 11.79 7.57 -10.56
C ALA A 22 12.59 8.76 -9.98
N ARG A 23 11.91 9.68 -9.27
CA ARG A 23 12.53 10.83 -8.60
C ARG A 23 12.84 10.57 -7.12
N TYR A 24 12.33 9.46 -6.57
CA TYR A 24 12.47 9.12 -5.16
C TYR A 24 13.75 8.33 -4.91
N ASP A 25 14.16 8.24 -3.65
CA ASP A 25 15.33 7.44 -3.29
C ASP A 25 15.01 5.93 -3.26
N PRO A 26 16.04 5.06 -3.23
CA PRO A 26 15.84 3.60 -3.33
C PRO A 26 14.96 2.99 -2.22
N SER A 27 14.70 3.71 -1.13
CA SER A 27 13.78 3.26 -0.08
C SER A 27 12.30 3.50 -0.40
N HIS A 28 11.94 4.21 -1.48
CA HIS A 28 10.56 4.39 -1.95
C HIS A 28 10.51 4.28 -3.48
N ASP A 29 11.10 3.21 -4.02
CA ASP A 29 11.19 2.97 -5.46
C ASP A 29 9.92 2.34 -6.06
N ALA A 30 9.84 2.29 -7.39
CA ALA A 30 8.70 1.67 -8.08
C ALA A 30 8.54 0.17 -7.72
N TRP A 31 9.63 -0.51 -7.35
CA TRP A 31 9.60 -1.92 -6.97
C TRP A 31 8.87 -2.15 -5.65
N HIS A 32 9.05 -1.25 -4.68
CA HIS A 32 8.24 -1.23 -3.47
C HIS A 32 6.76 -1.14 -3.77
N VAL A 33 6.36 -0.13 -4.54
CA VAL A 33 4.94 0.09 -4.84
C VAL A 33 4.34 -1.11 -5.57
N GLN A 34 5.09 -1.75 -6.48
CA GLN A 34 4.64 -2.97 -7.16
C GLN A 34 4.46 -4.17 -6.21
N ARG A 35 5.35 -4.35 -5.23
CA ARG A 35 5.19 -5.43 -4.22
C ARG A 35 3.99 -5.16 -3.31
N VAL A 36 3.78 -3.91 -2.91
CA VAL A 36 2.60 -3.48 -2.13
C VAL A 36 1.32 -3.72 -2.93
N ARG A 37 1.25 -3.25 -4.19
CA ARG A 37 0.13 -3.49 -5.10
C ARG A 37 -0.21 -4.98 -5.20
N LYS A 38 0.77 -5.82 -5.53
CA LYS A 38 0.54 -7.27 -5.69
C LYS A 38 0.02 -7.91 -4.41
N THR A 39 0.59 -7.53 -3.26
CA THR A 39 0.15 -8.03 -1.95
C THR A 39 -1.27 -7.56 -1.65
N ALA A 40 -1.58 -6.26 -1.81
CA ALA A 40 -2.88 -5.68 -1.53
C ALA A 40 -4.00 -6.32 -2.38
N VAL A 41 -3.77 -6.50 -3.68
CA VAL A 41 -4.72 -7.17 -4.58
C VAL A 41 -4.92 -8.64 -4.20
N THR A 42 -3.84 -9.34 -3.79
CA THR A 42 -3.93 -10.73 -3.31
C THR A 42 -4.78 -10.82 -2.03
N LEU A 43 -4.57 -9.91 -1.07
CA LEU A 43 -5.38 -9.81 0.15
C LEU A 43 -6.85 -9.57 -0.20
N ALA A 44 -7.14 -8.63 -1.09
CA ALA A 44 -8.51 -8.28 -1.49
C ALA A 44 -9.23 -9.44 -2.20
N HIS A 45 -8.55 -10.20 -3.06
CA HIS A 45 -9.10 -11.41 -3.66
C HIS A 45 -9.44 -12.48 -2.63
N HIS A 46 -8.57 -12.70 -1.65
CA HIS A 46 -8.82 -13.67 -0.58
C HIS A 46 -10.01 -13.26 0.29
N LEU A 47 -10.14 -11.98 0.63
CA LEU A 47 -11.32 -11.48 1.35
C LEU A 47 -12.59 -11.71 0.54
N SER A 48 -12.54 -11.46 -0.77
CA SER A 48 -13.68 -11.67 -1.66
C SER A 48 -14.12 -13.15 -1.74
N SER A 49 -13.19 -14.10 -1.66
CA SER A 49 -13.50 -15.54 -1.72
C SER A 49 -13.95 -16.14 -0.39
N THR A 50 -13.62 -15.50 0.74
CA THR A 50 -13.91 -16.00 2.09
C THR A 50 -15.05 -15.27 2.79
N ALA A 51 -15.50 -14.13 2.25
CA ALA A 51 -16.59 -13.34 2.81
C ALA A 51 -17.94 -14.08 2.76
N SER A 52 -18.27 -14.78 3.85
CA SER A 52 -19.62 -15.30 4.10
C SER A 52 -20.46 -14.23 4.77
N GLY A 53 -21.05 -13.33 3.98
CA GLY A 53 -21.98 -12.29 4.46
C GLY A 53 -21.37 -10.91 4.73
N GLN A 54 -20.07 -10.71 4.51
CA GLN A 54 -19.43 -9.39 4.48
C GLN A 54 -19.35 -8.87 3.05
N ARG A 55 -19.34 -7.54 2.88
CA ARG A 55 -19.10 -6.90 1.57
C ARG A 55 -17.68 -7.24 1.10
N ALA A 56 -17.53 -7.64 -0.16
CA ALA A 56 -16.21 -7.82 -0.77
C ALA A 56 -15.55 -6.45 -1.04
N PRO A 57 -14.22 -6.32 -0.86
CA PRO A 57 -13.50 -5.09 -1.18
C PRO A 57 -13.56 -4.78 -2.68
N ASP A 58 -13.63 -3.50 -3.04
CA ASP A 58 -13.51 -3.08 -4.43
C ASP A 58 -12.05 -3.19 -4.91
N LEU A 59 -11.79 -4.13 -5.83
CA LEU A 59 -10.45 -4.43 -6.32
C LEU A 59 -9.80 -3.25 -7.06
N VAL A 60 -10.60 -2.46 -7.79
CA VAL A 60 -10.09 -1.28 -8.53
C VAL A 60 -9.66 -0.21 -7.53
N VAL A 61 -10.44 0.01 -6.47
CA VAL A 61 -10.06 0.94 -5.39
C VAL A 61 -8.79 0.49 -4.71
N VAL A 62 -8.69 -0.80 -4.35
CA VAL A 62 -7.49 -1.35 -3.70
C VAL A 62 -6.25 -1.17 -4.56
N GLU A 63 -6.35 -1.49 -5.85
CA GLU A 63 -5.21 -1.43 -6.76
C GLU A 63 -4.78 0.00 -7.07
N LEU A 64 -5.73 0.91 -7.32
CA LEU A 64 -5.44 2.34 -7.50
C LEU A 64 -4.84 2.96 -6.25
N ALA A 65 -5.41 2.68 -5.07
CA ALA A 65 -4.89 3.18 -3.81
C ALA A 65 -3.48 2.65 -3.54
N ALA A 66 -3.20 1.37 -3.80
CA ALA A 66 -1.86 0.80 -3.66
C ALA A 66 -0.86 1.40 -4.65
N LEU A 67 -1.25 1.70 -5.89
CA LEU A 67 -0.35 2.35 -6.86
C LEU A 67 -0.03 3.81 -6.48
N LEU A 68 -0.97 4.51 -5.85
CA LEU A 68 -0.87 5.94 -5.57
C LEU A 68 -0.45 6.27 -4.12
N HIS A 69 -0.37 5.27 -3.22
CA HIS A 69 -0.18 5.48 -1.79
C HIS A 69 1.06 6.31 -1.41
N ASP A 70 2.15 6.15 -2.16
CA ASP A 70 3.43 6.83 -1.92
C ASP A 70 3.63 8.07 -2.81
N VAL A 71 2.74 8.35 -3.77
CA VAL A 71 2.90 9.48 -4.72
C VAL A 71 2.89 10.85 -4.02
N LEU A 72 2.21 10.95 -2.88
CA LEU A 72 2.14 12.15 -2.04
C LEU A 72 2.86 11.96 -0.70
N ASP A 73 3.90 11.12 -0.63
CA ASP A 73 4.68 10.99 0.60
C ASP A 73 5.31 12.35 0.95
N LYS A 74 4.97 12.84 2.16
CA LYS A 74 5.36 14.14 2.72
C LYS A 74 6.88 14.36 2.80
N LYS A 75 7.70 13.32 2.59
CA LYS A 75 9.15 13.43 2.47
C LYS A 75 9.61 14.03 1.14
N TYR A 76 8.81 13.93 0.08
CA TYR A 76 9.21 14.28 -1.29
C TYR A 76 8.32 15.33 -1.95
N VAL A 77 7.12 15.58 -1.40
CA VAL A 77 6.20 16.62 -1.90
C VAL A 77 6.13 17.79 -0.93
N THR A 78 5.71 18.95 -1.42
CA THR A 78 5.51 20.15 -0.59
C THR A 78 4.30 19.98 0.34
N PRO A 79 4.24 20.71 1.46
CA PRO A 79 3.07 20.69 2.34
C PRO A 79 1.77 21.05 1.63
N ASP A 80 1.83 21.97 0.65
CA ASP A 80 0.67 22.40 -0.14
C ASP A 80 0.15 21.27 -1.04
N GLU A 81 1.04 20.51 -1.68
CA GLU A 81 0.67 19.34 -2.49
C GLU A 81 0.07 18.20 -1.65
N ALA A 82 0.60 17.99 -0.43
CA ALA A 82 0.12 16.96 0.48
C ALA A 82 -1.14 17.38 1.29
N ALA A 83 -1.58 18.64 1.18
CA ALA A 83 -2.67 19.16 2.00
C ALA A 83 -4.04 18.60 1.58
N ASP A 84 -4.25 18.41 0.28
CA ASP A 84 -5.50 17.87 -0.28
C ASP A 84 -5.20 16.83 -1.36
N PRO A 85 -5.05 15.54 -0.96
CA PRO A 85 -4.86 14.46 -1.91
C PRO A 85 -5.96 14.37 -2.96
N TYR A 86 -7.20 14.74 -2.63
CA TYR A 86 -8.29 14.68 -3.59
C TYR A 86 -8.14 15.74 -4.67
N ALA A 87 -7.86 16.99 -4.30
CA ALA A 87 -7.58 18.04 -5.27
C ALA A 87 -6.37 17.72 -6.15
N TYR A 88 -5.31 17.14 -5.57
CA TYR A 88 -4.12 16.74 -6.31
C TYR A 88 -4.41 15.67 -7.37
N PHE A 89 -5.19 14.63 -7.03
CA PHE A 89 -5.53 13.56 -7.97
C PHE A 89 -6.77 13.87 -8.84
N LEU A 90 -7.48 14.97 -8.62
CA LEU A 90 -8.66 15.33 -9.40
C LEU A 90 -8.39 15.42 -10.91
N PRO A 91 -7.30 16.07 -11.39
CA PRO A 91 -6.96 16.07 -12.80
C PRO A 91 -6.72 14.67 -13.35
N PHE A 92 -6.07 13.79 -12.57
CA PHE A 92 -5.87 12.39 -12.94
C PHE A 92 -7.22 11.69 -13.15
N PHE A 93 -8.14 11.78 -12.18
CA PHE A 93 -9.47 11.16 -12.31
C PHE A 93 -10.31 11.75 -13.45
N GLN A 94 -10.17 13.04 -13.74
CA GLN A 94 -10.81 13.68 -14.90
C GLN A 94 -10.27 13.13 -16.22
N THR A 95 -8.96 12.87 -16.32
CA THR A 95 -8.36 12.20 -17.48
C THR A 95 -8.90 10.77 -17.61
N ILE A 96 -8.99 10.02 -16.52
CA ILE A 96 -9.57 8.67 -16.54
C ILE A 96 -11.01 8.67 -17.06
N ALA A 97 -11.84 9.62 -16.60
CA ALA A 97 -13.21 9.76 -17.06
C ALA A 97 -13.31 10.06 -18.57
N LYS A 98 -12.40 10.88 -19.11
CA LYS A 98 -12.38 11.26 -20.53
C LYS A 98 -11.82 10.17 -21.44
N GLU A 99 -10.68 9.57 -21.07
CA GLU A 99 -9.94 8.65 -21.94
C GLU A 99 -10.49 7.22 -21.89
N TYR A 100 -10.95 6.78 -20.72
CA TYR A 100 -11.40 5.41 -20.51
C TYR A 100 -12.91 5.31 -20.26
N ASN A 101 -13.64 6.43 -20.31
CA ASN A 101 -15.09 6.46 -20.04
C ASN A 101 -15.45 5.82 -18.68
N LEU A 102 -14.61 6.07 -17.67
CA LEU A 102 -14.75 5.56 -16.31
C LEU A 102 -14.80 6.71 -15.31
N ASP A 103 -16.01 7.12 -14.92
CA ASP A 103 -16.20 8.25 -14.01
C ASP A 103 -16.08 7.83 -12.54
N LEU A 104 -14.83 7.74 -12.08
CA LEU A 104 -14.48 7.48 -10.68
C LEU A 104 -14.88 8.62 -9.73
N ILE A 105 -15.21 9.80 -10.26
CA ILE A 105 -15.56 10.98 -9.45
C ILE A 105 -17.01 10.88 -9.00
N SER A 106 -17.90 10.62 -9.95
CA SER A 106 -19.34 10.49 -9.70
C SER A 106 -19.67 9.20 -8.94
N ASP A 107 -18.96 8.10 -9.19
CA ASP A 107 -19.17 6.83 -8.47
C ASP A 107 -18.64 6.83 -7.02
N GLY A 108 -17.85 7.85 -6.65
CA GLY A 108 -17.29 8.02 -5.32
C GLY A 108 -15.99 7.25 -5.05
N ARG A 109 -15.52 6.40 -5.98
CA ARG A 109 -14.26 5.65 -5.83
C ARG A 109 -13.05 6.56 -5.78
N ALA A 110 -13.05 7.68 -6.51
CA ALA A 110 -11.98 8.68 -6.44
C ALA A 110 -11.79 9.21 -5.01
N ARG A 111 -12.89 9.56 -4.33
CA ARG A 111 -12.84 10.00 -2.92
C ARG A 111 -12.37 8.90 -1.98
N LEU A 112 -12.79 7.66 -2.22
CA LEU A 112 -12.36 6.52 -1.41
C LEU A 112 -10.86 6.24 -1.58
N VAL A 113 -10.36 6.23 -2.82
CA VAL A 113 -8.93 6.06 -3.14
C VAL A 113 -8.10 7.12 -2.43
N THR A 114 -8.48 8.41 -2.54
CA THR A 114 -7.72 9.51 -1.93
C THR A 114 -7.75 9.46 -0.40
N ARG A 115 -8.90 9.08 0.18
CA ARG A 115 -9.01 8.87 1.63
C ARG A 115 -8.14 7.72 2.11
N ILE A 116 -8.01 6.64 1.35
CA ILE A 116 -7.10 5.54 1.67
C ILE A 116 -5.64 6.01 1.60
N VAL A 117 -5.25 6.71 0.53
CA VAL A 117 -3.89 7.26 0.37
C VAL A 117 -3.50 8.14 1.57
N GLU A 118 -4.41 8.98 2.05
CA GLU A 118 -4.16 9.84 3.21
C GLU A 118 -3.94 9.04 4.51
N ASN A 119 -4.62 7.89 4.66
CA ASN A 119 -4.70 7.12 5.90
C ASN A 119 -3.88 5.82 5.90
N VAL A 120 -3.19 5.51 4.80
CA VAL A 120 -2.36 4.29 4.69
C VAL A 120 -1.14 4.35 5.64
N SER A 121 -0.56 5.52 5.81
CA SER A 121 0.69 5.69 6.54
C SER A 121 0.53 5.35 8.03
N TRP A 122 1.40 4.48 8.53
CA TRP A 122 1.50 4.15 9.95
C TRP A 122 1.65 5.40 10.84
N THR A 123 2.36 6.42 10.37
CA THR A 123 2.54 7.67 11.13
C THR A 123 1.23 8.43 11.27
N THR A 124 0.40 8.44 10.22
CA THR A 124 -0.93 9.06 10.25
C THR A 124 -1.84 8.30 11.21
N GLU A 125 -1.93 6.97 11.08
CA GLU A 125 -2.74 6.13 11.97
C GLU A 125 -2.37 6.34 13.45
N LYS A 126 -1.07 6.34 13.79
CA LYS A 126 -0.62 6.57 15.17
C LYS A 126 -1.05 7.93 15.72
N LYS A 127 -0.99 8.98 14.89
CA LYS A 127 -1.44 10.33 15.27
C LYS A 127 -2.96 10.36 15.50
N LEU A 128 -3.74 9.73 14.63
CA LEU A 128 -5.19 9.64 14.76
C LEU A 128 -5.60 8.87 16.02
N ILE A 129 -4.93 7.75 16.32
CA ILE A 129 -5.15 6.98 17.56
C ILE A 129 -4.87 7.87 18.78
N ALA A 130 -3.72 8.54 18.82
CA ALA A 130 -3.34 9.39 19.95
C ALA A 130 -4.28 10.59 20.14
N ALA A 131 -4.84 11.11 19.03
CA ALA A 131 -5.81 12.20 19.05
C ALA A 131 -7.26 11.76 19.29
N GLY A 132 -7.54 10.44 19.35
CA GLY A 132 -8.91 9.92 19.46
C GLY A 132 -9.76 10.15 18.21
N LEU A 133 -9.14 10.33 17.04
CA LEU A 133 -9.78 10.65 15.76
C LEU A 133 -10.02 9.40 14.87
N ILE A 134 -9.89 8.19 15.43
CA ILE A 134 -10.19 6.96 14.70
C ILE A 134 -11.70 6.77 14.60
N GLU A 135 -12.23 7.03 13.40
CA GLU A 135 -13.61 6.75 13.03
C GLU A 135 -13.89 5.26 12.78
N ASP A 136 -15.17 4.88 12.77
CA ASP A 136 -15.64 3.54 12.40
C ASP A 136 -15.21 3.12 10.98
N TRP A 137 -15.07 4.09 10.06
CA TRP A 137 -14.58 3.83 8.71
C TRP A 137 -13.17 3.19 8.72
N HIS A 138 -12.26 3.66 9.58
CA HIS A 138 -10.91 3.08 9.72
C HIS A 138 -10.96 1.62 10.19
N ARG A 139 -12.00 1.24 10.92
CA ARG A 139 -12.16 -0.12 11.49
C ARG A 139 -12.88 -1.08 10.54
N THR A 140 -13.57 -0.55 9.54
CA THR A 140 -14.51 -1.34 8.70
C THR A 140 -14.16 -1.31 7.21
N CYS A 141 -13.36 -0.35 6.75
CA CYS A 141 -12.96 -0.26 5.35
C CYS A 141 -11.92 -1.33 5.00
N LEU A 142 -12.38 -2.36 4.29
CA LEU A 142 -11.53 -3.47 3.87
C LEU A 142 -10.46 -3.04 2.87
N GLU A 143 -10.78 -2.07 2.01
CA GLU A 143 -9.84 -1.56 1.01
C GLU A 143 -8.64 -0.87 1.68
N LEU A 144 -8.87 -0.08 2.73
CA LEU A 144 -7.82 0.51 3.54
C LEU A 144 -6.94 -0.58 4.18
N HIS A 145 -7.56 -1.60 4.79
CA HIS A 145 -6.83 -2.68 5.47
C HIS A 145 -5.93 -3.45 4.53
N CYS A 146 -6.41 -3.78 3.33
CA CYS A 146 -5.61 -4.44 2.30
C CYS A 146 -4.34 -3.65 1.96
N VAL A 147 -4.46 -2.33 1.75
CA VAL A 147 -3.32 -1.49 1.37
C VAL A 147 -2.38 -1.25 2.55
N GLN A 148 -2.92 -0.96 3.74
CA GLN A 148 -2.12 -0.78 4.96
C GLN A 148 -1.32 -2.03 5.32
N ASP A 149 -1.96 -3.19 5.29
CA ASP A 149 -1.30 -4.45 5.64
C ASP A 149 -0.26 -4.82 4.58
N ALA A 150 -0.53 -4.57 3.30
CA ALA A 150 0.44 -4.77 2.23
C ALA A 150 1.71 -3.89 2.38
N ASP A 151 1.56 -2.59 2.68
CA ASP A 151 2.70 -1.69 2.94
C ASP A 151 3.51 -2.14 4.17
N ARG A 152 2.82 -2.49 5.26
CA ARG A 152 3.46 -2.98 6.49
C ARG A 152 4.20 -4.29 6.26
N LEU A 153 3.66 -5.19 5.44
CA LEU A 153 4.31 -6.45 5.08
C LEU A 153 5.56 -6.25 4.22
N ASP A 154 5.60 -5.25 3.35
CA ASP A 154 6.82 -4.95 2.58
C ASP A 154 7.92 -4.31 3.44
N ALA A 155 7.54 -3.70 4.57
CA ALA A 155 8.47 -3.13 5.55
C ALA A 155 9.12 -4.15 6.49
N ILE A 156 8.77 -5.45 6.39
CA ILE A 156 9.37 -6.52 7.19
C ILE A 156 10.14 -7.53 6.30
N GLY A 157 10.81 -8.50 6.95
CA GLY A 157 11.58 -9.52 6.24
C GLY A 157 12.80 -8.97 5.52
N ALA A 158 13.30 -9.72 4.52
CA ALA A 158 14.53 -9.37 3.79
C ALA A 158 14.43 -8.02 3.08
N PHE A 159 13.31 -7.73 2.41
CA PHE A 159 13.09 -6.45 1.74
C PHE A 159 12.99 -5.29 2.73
N GLY A 160 12.30 -5.47 3.86
CA GLY A 160 12.24 -4.48 4.93
C GLY A 160 13.61 -4.10 5.48
N ILE A 161 14.48 -5.10 5.71
CA ILE A 161 15.87 -4.87 6.14
C ILE A 161 16.63 -4.04 5.11
N MET A 162 16.56 -4.40 3.83
CA MET A 162 17.25 -3.67 2.76
C MET A 162 16.72 -2.25 2.59
N ARG A 163 15.40 -2.04 2.64
CA ARG A 163 14.77 -0.71 2.59
C ARG A 163 15.20 0.17 3.76
N CYS A 164 15.28 -0.39 4.96
CA CYS A 164 15.76 0.31 6.15
C CYS A 164 17.23 0.74 6.00
N ALA A 165 18.08 -0.15 5.47
CA ALA A 165 19.47 0.18 5.20
C ALA A 165 19.60 1.28 4.13
N ALA A 166 18.83 1.21 3.04
CA ALA A 166 18.78 2.22 2.00
C ALA A 166 18.36 3.60 2.57
N PHE A 167 17.26 3.65 3.31
CA PHE A 167 16.80 4.90 3.95
C PHE A 167 17.83 5.47 4.93
N SER A 168 18.50 4.61 5.68
CA SER A 168 19.57 5.03 6.62
C SER A 168 20.75 5.65 5.88
N SER A 169 21.12 5.11 4.71
CA SER A 169 22.19 5.67 3.87
C SER A 169 21.83 7.06 3.33
N VAL A 170 20.59 7.27 2.90
CA VAL A 170 20.10 8.55 2.37
C VAL A 170 19.99 9.61 3.47
N THR A 171 19.58 9.20 4.68
CA THR A 171 19.44 10.10 5.84
C THR A 171 20.73 10.26 6.66
N ASN A 172 21.85 9.71 6.18
CA ASN A 172 23.15 9.72 6.85
C ASN A 172 23.10 9.23 8.31
N ARG A 173 22.31 8.19 8.55
CA ARG A 173 22.17 7.49 9.84
C ARG A 173 23.01 6.23 9.84
N GLN A 174 23.59 5.90 11.00
CA GLN A 174 24.42 4.72 11.16
C GLN A 174 23.60 3.43 10.97
N VAL A 175 23.94 2.65 9.94
CA VAL A 175 23.29 1.37 9.60
C VAL A 175 23.54 0.30 10.67
N THR A 176 24.68 0.37 11.37
CA THR A 176 25.14 -0.63 12.36
C THR A 176 24.41 -0.58 13.69
N ASN A 177 23.54 0.41 13.93
CA ASN A 177 22.74 0.42 15.14
C ASN A 177 21.56 -0.55 14.99
N TYR A 178 21.78 -1.82 15.35
CA TYR A 178 20.79 -2.89 15.31
C TYR A 178 19.47 -2.53 16.01
N TYR A 179 19.49 -1.66 17.03
CA TYR A 179 18.27 -1.19 17.68
C TYR A 179 17.40 -0.33 16.75
N ILE A 180 18.00 0.51 15.88
CA ILE A 180 17.26 1.34 14.92
C ILE A 180 16.59 0.48 13.85
N MET A 181 17.33 -0.50 13.32
CA MET A 181 16.78 -1.44 12.32
C MET A 181 15.65 -2.30 12.90
N PHE A 182 15.78 -2.75 14.15
CA PHE A 182 14.76 -3.54 14.83
C PHE A 182 13.54 -2.71 15.27
N LEU A 183 13.73 -1.46 15.69
CA LEU A 183 12.62 -0.56 16.04
C LEU A 183 11.76 -0.25 14.82
N LEU A 184 12.37 0.08 13.68
CA LEU A 184 11.64 0.44 12.46
C LEU A 184 10.75 -0.71 11.95
N ILE A 185 11.21 -1.96 12.11
CA ILE A 185 10.48 -3.17 11.74
C ILE A 185 9.38 -3.49 12.77
N LYS A 186 9.64 -3.35 14.08
CA LYS A 186 8.66 -3.68 15.13
C LYS A 186 7.56 -2.63 15.31
N THR A 187 7.85 -1.35 15.14
CA THR A 187 6.86 -0.30 15.42
C THR A 187 5.74 -0.25 14.39
N LYS A 188 6.00 -0.68 13.15
CA LYS A 188 4.98 -0.77 12.08
C LYS A 188 4.11 -2.04 12.17
N PHE A 189 4.34 -2.92 13.14
CA PHE A 189 3.65 -4.22 13.21
C PHE A 189 2.28 -4.10 13.91
N ALA A 190 1.29 -3.69 13.13
CA ALA A 190 -0.12 -3.93 13.41
C ALA A 190 -0.75 -4.36 12.08
N VAL A 191 -0.94 -5.66 11.88
CA VAL A 191 -1.67 -6.18 10.71
C VAL A 191 -3.10 -6.42 11.16
N HIS A 192 -4.10 -6.03 10.36
CA HIS A 192 -5.49 -6.26 10.74
C HIS A 192 -5.76 -7.76 10.93
N TYR A 193 -6.61 -8.10 11.91
CA TYR A 193 -6.85 -9.48 12.34
C TYR A 193 -7.21 -10.41 11.16
N THR A 194 -7.95 -9.88 10.19
CA THR A 194 -8.36 -10.58 8.97
C THR A 194 -7.15 -10.99 8.11
N CYS A 195 -6.14 -10.13 8.00
CA CYS A 195 -4.89 -10.44 7.28
C CYS A 195 -3.93 -11.32 8.10
N LEU A 196 -3.94 -11.23 9.44
CA LEU A 196 -3.17 -12.14 10.29
C LEU A 196 -3.60 -13.60 10.18
N GLN A 197 -4.91 -13.87 10.08
CA GLN A 197 -5.40 -15.23 9.80
C GLN A 197 -4.94 -15.73 8.43
N MET A 198 -4.88 -14.84 7.43
CA MET A 198 -4.40 -15.18 6.10
C MET A 198 -2.88 -15.47 6.08
N ILE A 199 -2.04 -14.67 6.74
CA ILE A 199 -0.60 -14.93 6.85
C ILE A 199 -0.35 -16.31 7.49
N ARG A 200 -1.10 -16.64 8.54
CA ARG A 200 -1.04 -17.97 9.17
C ARG A 200 -1.40 -19.08 8.19
N ASN A 201 -2.44 -18.90 7.38
CA ASN A 201 -2.85 -19.90 6.39
C ASN A 201 -1.89 -20.00 5.19
N MET A 202 -1.23 -18.90 4.79
CA MET A 202 -0.19 -18.90 3.74
C MET A 202 1.12 -19.55 4.21
N GLN A 203 1.42 -19.54 5.51
CA GLN A 203 2.59 -20.24 6.08
C GLN A 203 2.39 -21.76 6.17
N HIS A 204 1.18 -22.27 5.94
CA HIS A 204 0.87 -23.70 5.94
C HIS A 204 0.95 -24.37 4.56
N VAL A 205 1.63 -23.77 3.58
CA VAL A 205 2.00 -24.49 2.35
C VAL A 205 2.85 -25.71 2.75
N PRO A 206 2.48 -26.94 2.36
CA PRO A 206 3.29 -28.12 2.66
C PRO A 206 4.67 -27.94 2.05
N SER A 207 5.72 -28.01 2.86
CA SER A 207 7.10 -27.95 2.41
C SER A 207 7.44 -29.22 1.61
N SER A 208 7.06 -29.27 0.33
CA SER A 208 7.45 -30.33 -0.58
C SER A 208 8.57 -29.86 -1.52
N THR A 209 9.72 -29.50 -0.97
CA THR A 209 11.00 -29.67 -1.69
C THR A 209 12.15 -29.74 -0.69
N SER A 210 12.70 -30.93 -0.52
CA SER A 210 13.96 -31.17 0.16
C SER A 210 15.08 -30.43 -0.56
N MET A 211 15.70 -29.44 0.08
CA MET A 211 17.00 -28.93 -0.35
C MET A 211 18.07 -29.99 -0.01
N THR A 212 18.40 -30.83 -0.97
CA THR A 212 19.56 -31.71 -0.91
C THR A 212 20.84 -30.89 -1.12
N SER A 213 21.65 -30.86 -0.07
CA SER A 213 23.12 -30.74 -0.03
C SER A 213 23.81 -29.77 -1.01
N TRP A 214 24.29 -28.65 -0.46
CA TRP A 214 25.50 -28.01 -0.97
C TRP A 214 26.70 -28.66 -0.31
N SER A 215 27.40 -29.53 -1.03
CA SER A 215 28.75 -29.96 -0.68
C SER A 215 29.75 -28.89 -1.09
N THR A 216 30.66 -28.61 -0.16
CA THR A 216 31.84 -27.73 -0.17
C THR A 216 32.61 -27.64 -1.48
#